data_AF-A0A7Z9GXP3-F1
#
_entry.id   AF-A0A7Z9GXP3-F1
#
_cell.length_a   1.000
_cell.length_b   1.000
_cell.length_c   1.000
_cell.angle_alpha   90.00
_cell.angle_beta   90.00
_cell.angle_gamma   90.00
#
_symmetry.space_group_name_H-M   'P 1'
#
loop_
_entity.id
_entity.type
_entity.pdbx_description
1 polymer ?
#
loop_
_entity_poly.entity_id
_entity_poly.type
_entity_poly.pdbx_seq_one_letter_code
_entity_poly.pdbx_strand_id
1 'polypeptide(L)'
;MKVSLFALSRLVAGEVMGDGETEIKGAATIRDVQAGEITFAQNEKFLSQVDESAAAAVVIAEAMEPSSIPAIRVSNVTAAFAKIVEHFVPQREVTTRGISPLAHVSPLANLAGEISIGSGATIGDHV
;
A
#
# COMPACT_ATOMS: atom_id res chain seq x y z
N MET A 1 13.65 -0.83 -3.15
CA MET A 1 13.80 -2.27 -3.46
C MET A 1 13.10 -2.51 -4.79
N LYS A 2 13.60 -3.40 -5.65
CA LYS A 2 12.91 -3.80 -6.89
C LYS A 2 12.41 -5.24 -6.74
N VAL A 3 11.25 -5.55 -7.29
CA VAL A 3 10.61 -6.86 -7.24
C VAL A 3 9.91 -7.13 -8.56
N SER A 4 9.91 -8.37 -9.04
CA SER A 4 9.21 -8.70 -10.29
C SER A 4 7.70 -8.69 -10.10
N LEU A 5 6.97 -8.43 -11.19
CA LEU A 5 5.52 -8.51 -11.22
C LEU A 5 5.01 -9.88 -10.78
N PHE A 6 5.70 -10.95 -11.18
CA PHE A 6 5.40 -12.32 -10.75
C PHE A 6 5.56 -12.53 -9.24
N ALA A 7 6.55 -11.91 -8.60
CA ALA A 7 6.68 -11.98 -7.15
C ALA A 7 5.56 -11.21 -6.45
N LEU A 8 5.14 -10.06 -6.98
CA LEU A 8 4.00 -9.31 -6.45
C LEU A 8 2.67 -10.06 -6.63
N SER A 9 2.47 -10.77 -7.75
CA SER A 9 1.25 -11.55 -7.97
C SER A 9 1.10 -12.66 -6.92
N ARG A 10 2.21 -13.32 -6.54
CA ARG A 10 2.22 -14.32 -5.47
C ARG A 10 1.89 -13.72 -4.10
N LEU A 11 2.30 -12.48 -3.82
CA LEU A 11 1.98 -11.78 -2.57
C LEU A 11 0.47 -11.55 -2.43
N VAL A 12 -0.21 -11.27 -3.53
CA VAL A 12 -1.65 -10.96 -3.54
C VAL A 12 -2.54 -12.12 -3.99
N ALA A 13 -1.94 -13.29 -4.25
CA ALA A 13 -2.60 -14.45 -4.85
C ALA A 13 -3.35 -14.11 -6.15
N GLY A 14 -2.71 -13.29 -7.00
CA GLY A 14 -3.23 -12.87 -8.30
C GLY A 14 -2.61 -13.62 -9.48
N GLU A 15 -3.25 -13.51 -10.63
CA GLU A 15 -2.78 -14.04 -11.91
C GLU A 15 -2.00 -12.96 -12.67
N VAL A 16 -0.87 -13.32 -13.27
CA VAL A 16 -0.08 -12.40 -14.10
C VAL A 16 -0.58 -12.43 -15.53
N MET A 17 -0.83 -11.26 -16.09
CA MET A 17 -1.15 -11.05 -17.49
C MET A 17 -0.02 -10.26 -18.16
N GLY A 18 0.58 -10.78 -19.22
CA GLY A 18 1.73 -10.15 -19.89
C GLY A 18 3.09 -10.55 -19.29
N ASP A 19 4.04 -9.62 -19.25
CA ASP A 19 5.42 -9.89 -18.82
C ASP A 19 5.58 -9.87 -17.29
N GLY A 20 5.65 -11.07 -16.71
CA GLY A 20 5.86 -11.27 -15.26
C GLY A 20 7.24 -10.87 -14.74
N GLU A 21 8.22 -10.68 -15.61
CA GLU A 21 9.58 -10.27 -15.23
C GLU A 21 9.72 -8.74 -15.12
N THR A 22 8.66 -8.00 -15.43
CA THR A 22 8.61 -6.54 -15.29
C THR A 22 9.03 -6.11 -13.87
N GLU A 23 10.09 -5.30 -13.79
CA GLU A 23 10.60 -4.80 -12.51
C GLU A 23 9.70 -3.69 -11.95
N ILE A 24 9.18 -3.90 -10.75
CA ILE A 24 8.39 -2.93 -10.00
C ILE A 24 9.20 -2.41 -8.81
N LYS A 25 9.26 -1.08 -8.68
CA LYS A 25 10.08 -0.39 -7.67
C LYS A 25 9.26 0.37 -6.62
N GLY A 26 7.95 0.45 -6.80
CA GLY A 26 7.03 1.19 -5.93
C GLY A 26 5.58 0.96 -6.33
N ALA A 27 4.66 1.50 -5.55
CA ALA A 27 3.23 1.48 -5.82
C ALA A 27 2.61 2.84 -5.52
N ALA A 28 1.77 3.32 -6.42
CA ALA A 28 1.18 4.66 -6.35
C ALA A 28 -0.19 4.68 -7.02
N THR A 29 -1.00 5.71 -6.70
CA THR A 29 -2.28 5.90 -7.37
C THR A 29 -2.07 6.32 -8.82
N ILE A 30 -3.07 6.12 -9.67
CA ILE A 30 -3.01 6.50 -11.09
C ILE A 30 -2.63 7.97 -11.35
N ARG A 31 -2.86 8.86 -10.38
CA ARG A 31 -2.51 10.28 -10.48
C ARG A 31 -1.03 10.56 -10.20
N ASP A 32 -0.42 9.76 -9.33
CA ASP A 32 0.94 10.00 -8.82
C ASP A 32 1.96 8.99 -9.35
N VAL A 33 1.49 7.95 -10.06
CA VAL A 33 2.31 6.83 -10.52
C VAL A 33 3.45 7.29 -11.43
N GLN A 34 4.64 6.80 -11.12
CA GLN A 34 5.87 7.07 -11.87
C GLN A 34 6.36 5.82 -12.62
N ALA A 35 7.28 6.04 -13.56
CA ALA A 35 7.93 4.99 -14.33
C ALA A 35 8.50 3.89 -13.42
N GLY A 36 8.09 2.63 -13.62
CA GLY A 36 8.55 1.50 -12.81
C GLY A 36 7.69 1.20 -11.58
N GLU A 37 6.57 1.92 -11.39
CA GLU A 37 5.63 1.67 -10.29
C GLU A 37 4.37 0.94 -10.78
N ILE A 38 3.71 0.25 -9.85
CA ILE A 38 2.42 -0.42 -10.09
C ILE A 38 1.27 0.44 -9.58
N THR A 39 0.19 0.50 -10.35
CA THR A 39 -1.07 1.17 -9.98
C THR A 39 -2.22 0.16 -9.96
N PHE A 40 -3.45 0.62 -9.79
CA PHE A 40 -4.64 -0.22 -9.88
C PHE A 40 -5.75 0.43 -10.69
N ALA A 41 -6.63 -0.38 -11.28
CA ALA A 41 -7.84 0.05 -11.94
C ALA A 41 -9.03 -0.82 -11.51
N GLN A 42 -10.12 -0.17 -11.08
CA GLN A 42 -11.35 -0.86 -10.65
C GLN A 42 -12.46 -0.87 -11.71
N ASN A 43 -12.26 -0.14 -12.81
CA ASN A 43 -13.19 -0.09 -13.94
C ASN A 43 -12.45 0.31 -15.22
N GLU A 44 -13.11 0.16 -16.36
CA GLU A 44 -12.56 0.46 -17.69
C GLU A 44 -12.12 1.92 -17.83
N LYS A 45 -12.83 2.87 -17.21
CA LYS A 45 -12.46 4.29 -17.25
C LYS A 45 -11.09 4.54 -16.62
N PHE A 46 -10.80 3.89 -15.49
CA PHE A 46 -9.47 3.96 -14.90
C PHE A 46 -8.45 3.18 -15.71
N LEU A 47 -8.83 2.06 -16.32
CA LEU A 47 -7.94 1.29 -17.18
C LEU A 47 -7.44 2.11 -18.38
N SER A 48 -8.31 2.90 -19.04
CA SER A 48 -7.88 3.80 -20.12
C SER A 48 -6.89 4.87 -19.64
N GLN A 49 -7.02 5.35 -18.40
CA GLN A 49 -6.05 6.29 -17.81
C GLN A 49 -4.71 5.62 -17.49
N VAL A 50 -4.68 4.29 -17.31
CA VAL A 50 -3.44 3.55 -17.05
C VAL A 50 -2.56 3.56 -18.29
N ASP A 51 -3.14 3.42 -19.49
CA ASP A 51 -2.40 3.49 -20.76
C ASP A 51 -1.75 4.86 -20.98
N GLU A 52 -2.36 5.93 -20.46
CA GLU A 52 -1.82 7.30 -20.52
C GLU A 52 -0.82 7.60 -19.38
N SER A 53 -0.67 6.68 -18.42
CA SER A 53 0.17 6.87 -17.24
C SER A 53 1.59 6.34 -17.43
N ALA A 54 2.48 6.66 -16.49
CA ALA A 54 3.83 6.10 -16.45
C ALA A 54 3.91 4.74 -15.72
N ALA A 55 2.78 4.11 -15.40
CA ALA A 55 2.77 2.84 -14.68
C ALA A 55 3.50 1.73 -15.46
N ALA A 56 4.31 0.93 -14.77
CA ALA A 56 4.93 -0.26 -15.34
C ALA A 56 3.99 -1.47 -15.34
N ALA A 57 3.04 -1.51 -14.40
CA ALA A 57 2.02 -2.53 -14.33
C ALA A 57 0.74 -2.03 -13.65
N VAL A 58 -0.34 -2.80 -13.75
CA VAL A 58 -1.65 -2.47 -13.14
C VAL A 58 -2.27 -3.67 -12.43
N VAL A 59 -2.89 -3.44 -11.27
CA VAL A 59 -3.77 -4.41 -10.61
C VAL A 59 -5.21 -4.21 -11.09
N ILE A 60 -5.85 -5.27 -11.57
CA ILE A 60 -7.22 -5.23 -12.15
C ILE A 60 -8.13 -6.28 -11.54
N ALA A 61 -9.44 -6.07 -11.64
CA ALA A 61 -10.44 -7.04 -11.20
C ALA A 61 -10.54 -8.23 -12.17
N GLU A 62 -10.99 -9.39 -11.67
CA GLU A 62 -11.20 -10.61 -12.48
C GLU A 62 -12.05 -10.41 -13.74
N ALA A 63 -13.07 -9.56 -13.66
CA ALA A 63 -13.96 -9.28 -14.78
C ALA A 63 -13.37 -8.34 -15.84
N MET A 64 -12.15 -7.85 -15.65
CA MET A 64 -11.48 -6.91 -16.54
C MET A 64 -10.39 -7.59 -17.35
N GLU A 65 -10.25 -7.15 -18.60
CA GLU A 65 -9.10 -7.49 -19.44
C GLU A 65 -7.92 -6.54 -19.17
N PRO A 66 -6.67 -7.04 -19.28
CA PRO A 66 -5.48 -6.22 -19.12
C PRO A 66 -5.38 -5.17 -20.24
N SER A 67 -4.68 -4.08 -19.92
CA SER A 67 -4.43 -2.97 -20.85
C SER A 67 -3.20 -3.24 -21.73
N SER A 68 -2.61 -2.17 -22.29
CA SER A 68 -1.36 -2.22 -23.05
C SER A 68 -0.14 -2.67 -22.22
N ILE A 69 -0.24 -2.60 -20.89
CA ILE A 69 0.83 -2.91 -19.95
C ILE A 69 0.53 -4.20 -19.16
N PRO A 70 1.57 -4.87 -18.62
CA PRO A 70 1.40 -6.04 -17.77
C PRO A 70 0.47 -5.79 -16.58
N ALA A 71 -0.27 -6.81 -16.16
CA ALA A 71 -1.24 -6.70 -15.09
C ALA A 71 -1.21 -7.85 -14.09
N ILE A 72 -1.72 -7.60 -12.89
CA ILE A 72 -2.09 -8.62 -11.91
C ILE A 72 -3.61 -8.62 -11.79
N ARG A 73 -4.24 -9.73 -12.18
CA ARG A 73 -5.68 -9.95 -12.03
C ARG A 73 -5.98 -10.55 -10.67
N VAL A 74 -6.92 -9.95 -9.94
CA VAL A 74 -7.29 -10.34 -8.57
C VAL A 74 -8.80 -10.24 -8.32
N SER A 75 -9.28 -11.01 -7.35
CA SER A 75 -10.67 -10.94 -6.89
C SER A 75 -10.99 -9.67 -6.08
N ASN A 76 -10.00 -9.11 -5.38
CA ASN A 76 -10.14 -7.88 -4.59
C ASN A 76 -8.99 -6.90 -4.84
N VAL A 77 -9.22 -5.95 -5.74
CA VAL A 77 -8.23 -4.95 -6.18
C VAL A 77 -7.73 -4.10 -5.01
N THR A 78 -8.63 -3.60 -4.16
CA THR A 78 -8.26 -2.72 -3.04
C THR A 78 -7.38 -3.44 -2.03
N ALA A 79 -7.74 -4.67 -1.66
CA ALA A 79 -6.95 -5.46 -0.70
C ALA A 79 -5.58 -5.87 -1.29
N ALA A 80 -5.54 -6.24 -2.57
CA ALA A 80 -4.29 -6.55 -3.26
C ALA A 80 -3.37 -5.32 -3.31
N PHE A 81 -3.91 -4.17 -3.73
CA PHE A 81 -3.14 -2.95 -3.83
C PHE A 81 -2.61 -2.47 -2.47
N ALA A 82 -3.43 -2.55 -1.41
CA ALA A 82 -2.98 -2.25 -0.04
C ALA A 82 -1.78 -3.11 0.39
N LYS A 83 -1.81 -4.42 0.15
CA LYS A 83 -0.68 -5.32 0.44
C LYS A 83 0.57 -4.98 -0.36
N ILE A 84 0.41 -4.58 -1.62
CA ILE A 84 1.53 -4.17 -2.47
C ILE A 84 2.13 -2.84 -1.96
N VAL A 85 1.29 -1.89 -1.54
CA VAL A 85 1.77 -0.65 -0.91
C VAL A 85 2.53 -0.96 0.38
N GLU A 86 2.00 -1.83 1.25
CA GLU A 86 2.69 -2.28 2.47
C GLU A 86 4.04 -2.94 2.19
N HIS A 87 4.18 -3.63 1.06
CA HIS A 87 5.45 -4.22 0.65
C HIS A 87 6.52 -3.16 0.35
N PHE A 88 6.16 -2.07 -0.33
CA PHE A 88 7.10 -1.00 -0.69
C PHE A 88 7.28 0.06 0.41
N VAL A 89 6.24 0.26 1.21
CA VAL A 89 6.21 1.18 2.34
C VAL A 89 5.84 0.38 3.59
N PRO A 90 6.76 -0.45 4.12
CA PRO A 90 6.51 -1.20 5.33
C PRO A 90 6.16 -0.20 6.44
N GLN A 91 5.04 -0.45 7.13
CA GLN A 91 4.66 0.38 8.26
C GLN A 91 5.84 0.43 9.22
N ARG A 92 6.27 1.65 9.54
CA ARG A 92 7.30 1.85 10.54
C ARG A 92 6.75 1.26 11.83
N GLU A 93 7.30 0.13 12.26
CA GLU A 93 6.95 -0.44 13.55
C GLU A 93 7.12 0.68 14.57
N VAL A 94 6.07 0.96 15.33
CA VAL A 94 6.17 1.85 16.48
C VAL A 94 7.00 1.09 17.51
N THR A 95 8.32 1.21 17.37
CA THR A 95 9.31 0.43 18.14
C THR A 95 9.28 0.75 19.63
N THR A 96 8.67 1.87 20.01
CA THR A 96 8.51 2.28 21.41
C THR A 96 7.05 2.16 21.82
N ARG A 97 6.71 0.98 22.34
CA ARG A 97 5.53 0.84 23.20
C ARG A 97 5.81 1.53 24.53
N GLY A 98 4.81 2.22 25.08
CA GLY A 98 4.90 2.93 26.34
C GLY A 98 4.89 4.45 26.19
N ILE A 99 5.08 5.11 27.33
CA ILE A 99 4.96 6.56 27.47
C ILE A 99 6.36 7.15 27.41
N SER A 100 6.63 8.03 26.45
CA SER A 100 7.89 8.78 26.43
C SER A 100 8.05 9.55 27.75
N PRO A 101 9.24 9.54 28.38
CA PRO A 101 9.50 10.37 29.56
C PRO A 101 9.32 11.88 29.32
N LEU A 102 9.30 12.31 28.06
CA LEU A 102 9.07 13.70 27.65
C LEU A 102 7.58 14.00 27.34
N ALA A 103 6.68 13.04 27.56
CA ALA A 103 5.25 13.27 27.47
C ALA A 103 4.71 13.78 28.81
N HIS A 104 3.70 14.66 28.77
CA HIS A 104 2.94 15.04 29.95
C HIS A 104 1.66 14.24 29.99
N VAL A 105 1.53 13.35 30.96
CA VAL A 105 0.36 12.48 31.11
C VAL A 105 -0.21 12.71 32.50
N SER A 106 -1.48 13.11 32.57
CA SER A 106 -2.18 13.21 33.83
C SER A 106 -2.25 11.85 34.55
N PRO A 107 -2.04 11.79 35.87
CA PRO A 107 -2.32 10.60 36.67
C PRO A 107 -3.79 10.14 36.62
N LEU A 108 -4.71 11.00 36.17
CA LEU A 108 -6.14 10.70 36.00
C LEU A 108 -6.51 10.26 34.57
N ALA A 109 -5.53 10.11 33.68
CA ALA A 109 -5.75 9.61 32.32
C ALA A 109 -6.14 8.12 32.32
N ASN A 110 -7.07 7.74 31.44
CA ASN A 110 -7.58 6.39 31.28
C ASN A 110 -6.87 5.68 30.12
N LEU A 111 -5.65 5.23 30.37
CA LEU A 111 -4.79 4.64 29.36
C LEU A 111 -5.02 3.12 29.21
N ALA A 112 -5.15 2.64 27.98
CA ALA A 112 -5.15 1.20 27.67
C ALA A 112 -3.74 0.60 27.82
N GLY A 113 -3.65 -0.74 27.99
CA GLY A 113 -2.37 -1.42 28.23
C GLY A 113 -1.38 -1.44 27.06
N GLU A 114 -1.87 -1.23 25.83
CA GLU A 114 -1.09 -1.36 24.59
C GLU A 114 -1.03 -0.02 23.85
N ILE A 115 -0.45 1.01 24.49
CA ILE A 115 -0.36 2.37 23.92
C ILE A 115 1.08 2.83 23.67
N SER A 116 1.22 3.84 22.82
CA SER A 116 2.47 4.58 22.60
C SER A 116 2.20 6.08 22.67
N ILE A 117 2.88 6.79 23.58
CA ILE A 117 2.76 8.25 23.72
C ILE A 117 4.12 8.87 23.38
N GLY A 118 4.16 9.65 22.29
CA GLY A 118 5.37 10.31 21.80
C GLY A 118 5.82 11.48 22.69
N SER A 119 7.10 11.83 22.58
CA SER A 119 7.67 13.00 23.26
C SER A 119 6.90 14.29 22.90
N GLY A 120 6.57 15.10 23.92
CA GLY A 120 5.85 16.36 23.74
C GLY A 120 4.32 16.22 23.61
N ALA A 121 3.77 15.01 23.65
CA ALA A 121 2.33 14.82 23.76
C ALA A 121 1.82 15.20 25.15
N THR A 122 0.60 15.75 25.22
CA THR A 122 -0.09 16.11 26.46
C THR A 122 -1.41 15.35 26.54
N ILE A 123 -1.59 14.54 27.57
CA ILE A 123 -2.83 13.79 27.85
C ILE A 123 -3.45 14.34 29.14
N GLY A 124 -4.68 14.84 29.03
CA GLY A 124 -5.44 15.43 30.14
C GLY A 124 -6.19 14.39 30.97
N ASP A 125 -6.89 14.87 31.99
CA ASP A 125 -7.69 14.05 32.89
C ASP A 125 -8.80 13.30 32.13
N HIS A 126 -8.98 12.02 32.43
CA HIS A 126 -10.07 11.16 31.93
C HIS A 126 -10.15 10.98 30.41
N VAL A 127 -9.07 11.30 29.70
CA VAL A 127 -8.85 10.91 28.28
C VAL A 127 -8.53 9.43 28.20
#